data_AF-A0A7V8AF05-F1
#
_entry.id   AF-A0A7V8AF05-F1
#
_cell.length_a   1.000
_cell.length_b   1.000
_cell.length_c   1.000
_cell.angle_alpha   90.00
_cell.angle_beta   90.00
_cell.angle_gamma   90.00
#
_symmetry.space_group_name_H-M   'P 1'
#
loop_
_entity.id
_entity.type
_entity.pdbx_description
1 polymer ?
#
loop_
_entity_poly.entity_id
_entity_poly.type
_entity_poly.pdbx_seq_one_letter_code
_entity_poly.pdbx_strand_id
1 'polypeptide(L)'
;MGYNRTPRRSINALLEVSEKDTEKLKGYFRAIKAFSVPISEKEEESGMDADEIRKNLFERFEEHFGDCSQAEIREWDAEIMDMQKSLKKGYSDVLKGLRDASYFRDRYLLKENWAISEAKHTSLPRKIKGEDPDKIFGKIKAMVEAAESGKMGPDEVLTEGRILEKLGPSILTELLHKYFISGYPIKNKRSSWGLMLSMDMTGVPEDVLSHMPYSQFISYCDEVYAHFKKWCTGKKLKLNDRFKYYYLDRYYQCEYETPRCQELLKFYYNDREYYY
;
A
#
# COMPACT_ATOMS: atom_id res chain seq x y z
N MET A 1 -39.86 -4.55 39.85
CA MET A 1 -39.38 -5.94 39.98
C MET A 1 -39.68 -6.64 38.67
N GLY A 2 -38.79 -7.34 37.98
CA GLY A 2 -37.47 -7.81 38.36
C GLY A 2 -36.51 -7.75 37.17
N TYR A 3 -35.25 -7.50 37.53
CA TYR A 3 -34.08 -7.73 36.73
C TYR A 3 -33.98 -9.20 36.32
N ASN A 4 -33.51 -9.46 35.10
CA ASN A 4 -32.67 -10.61 34.83
C ASN A 4 -31.46 -10.16 34.01
N ARG A 5 -30.35 -9.90 34.74
CA ARG A 5 -28.98 -10.15 34.27
C ARG A 5 -28.84 -11.69 34.28
N THR A 6 -28.20 -12.42 33.37
CA THR A 6 -26.80 -12.48 32.89
C THR A 6 -26.73 -13.76 31.99
N PRO A 7 -25.68 -14.10 31.19
CA PRO A 7 -24.30 -13.63 31.27
C PRO A 7 -23.63 -13.13 29.98
N ARG A 8 -22.67 -12.22 30.19
CA ARG A 8 -21.49 -12.07 29.34
C ARG A 8 -20.83 -13.45 29.16
N ARG A 9 -20.70 -13.91 27.92
CA ARG A 9 -19.60 -14.81 27.54
C ARG A 9 -18.65 -14.04 26.65
N SER A 10 -17.50 -13.77 27.22
CA SER A 10 -16.25 -13.42 26.57
C SER A 10 -15.72 -14.60 25.74
N ILE A 11 -14.69 -14.28 24.93
CA ILE A 11 -13.62 -15.17 24.44
C ILE A 11 -13.83 -15.77 23.05
N ASN A 12 -12.99 -15.32 22.12
CA ASN A 12 -12.37 -16.07 21.02
C ASN A 12 -13.04 -17.40 20.67
N ALA A 13 -13.89 -17.40 19.65
CA ALA A 13 -14.05 -18.61 18.86
C ALA A 13 -12.82 -18.70 17.94
N LEU A 14 -11.74 -19.30 18.45
CA LEU A 14 -10.75 -19.96 17.63
C LEU A 14 -11.51 -21.00 16.80
N LEU A 15 -11.87 -20.65 15.57
CA LEU A 15 -12.28 -21.63 14.58
C LEU A 15 -11.06 -22.51 14.33
N GLU A 16 -11.16 -23.77 14.74
CA GLU A 16 -10.15 -24.78 14.47
C GLU A 16 -9.95 -24.86 12.96
N VAL A 17 -8.81 -24.33 12.50
CA VAL A 17 -8.35 -24.49 11.12
C VAL A 17 -8.22 -25.98 10.89
N SER A 18 -8.96 -26.53 9.94
CA SER A 18 -8.91 -27.97 9.69
C SER A 18 -7.50 -28.35 9.23
N GLU A 19 -7.07 -29.57 9.56
CA GLU A 19 -5.75 -30.09 9.18
C GLU A 19 -5.56 -30.07 7.64
N LYS A 20 -6.66 -30.16 6.90
CA LYS A 20 -6.74 -30.07 5.44
C LYS A 20 -6.53 -28.64 4.93
N ASP A 21 -7.04 -27.63 5.63
CA ASP A 21 -6.83 -26.21 5.30
C ASP A 21 -5.40 -25.77 5.63
N THR A 22 -4.84 -26.34 6.70
CA THR A 22 -3.43 -26.19 7.06
C THR A 22 -2.50 -26.83 6.02
N GLU A 23 -2.83 -28.02 5.49
CA GLU A 23 -2.07 -28.66 4.40
C GLU A 23 -2.16 -27.87 3.09
N LYS A 24 -3.31 -27.28 2.76
CA LYS A 24 -3.46 -26.38 1.60
C LYS A 24 -2.63 -25.11 1.74
N LEU A 25 -2.68 -24.44 2.90
CA LEU A 25 -1.83 -23.29 3.21
C LEU A 25 -0.34 -23.66 3.19
N LYS A 26 0.04 -24.83 3.72
CA LYS A 26 1.42 -25.35 3.63
C LYS A 26 1.82 -25.70 2.20
N GLY A 27 0.91 -26.17 1.37
CA GLY A 27 1.10 -26.41 -0.07
C GLY A 27 1.26 -25.10 -0.85
N TYR A 28 0.49 -24.07 -0.47
CA TYR A 28 0.57 -22.71 -0.99
C TYR A 28 1.85 -22.00 -0.56
N PHE A 29 2.24 -22.07 0.72
CA PHE A 29 3.55 -21.60 1.17
C PHE A 29 4.68 -22.42 0.54
N ARG A 30 4.47 -23.69 0.19
CA ARG A 30 5.42 -24.47 -0.62
C ARG A 30 5.47 -24.01 -2.08
N ALA A 31 4.36 -23.59 -2.68
CA ALA A 31 4.31 -23.06 -4.04
C ALA A 31 4.90 -21.65 -4.12
N ILE A 32 4.53 -20.77 -3.18
CA ILE A 32 5.23 -19.52 -2.91
C ILE A 32 6.70 -19.87 -2.73
N LYS A 33 7.12 -20.68 -1.75
CA LYS A 33 8.53 -21.10 -1.53
C LYS A 33 9.22 -21.81 -2.72
N ALA A 34 8.49 -22.37 -3.67
CA ALA A 34 9.04 -22.97 -4.88
C ALA A 34 9.29 -21.92 -5.98
N PHE A 35 8.55 -20.81 -5.95
CA PHE A 35 8.69 -19.66 -6.82
C PHE A 35 9.18 -18.39 -6.09
N SER A 36 9.49 -18.55 -4.79
CA SER A 36 9.87 -17.53 -3.84
C SER A 36 11.04 -18.04 -3.02
N VAL A 37 12.07 -17.26 -3.05
CA VAL A 37 13.35 -17.45 -2.43
C VAL A 37 13.24 -16.91 -1.02
N PRO A 38 13.56 -17.70 0.01
CA PRO A 38 13.35 -17.27 1.38
C PRO A 38 14.26 -16.07 1.74
N ILE A 39 13.66 -14.93 2.07
CA ILE A 39 14.29 -13.99 2.99
C ILE A 39 13.96 -14.45 4.41
N SER A 40 14.90 -15.15 5.05
CA SER A 40 14.88 -15.35 6.49
C SER A 40 16.00 -14.54 7.15
N GLU A 41 15.68 -13.92 8.27
CA GLU A 41 16.48 -12.97 9.08
C GLU A 41 17.78 -13.52 9.70
N LYS A 42 18.50 -14.42 9.04
CA LYS A 42 19.82 -14.85 9.47
C LYS A 42 20.73 -15.00 8.26
N GLU A 43 21.75 -14.14 8.22
CA GLU A 43 22.91 -14.17 7.32
C GLU A 43 23.77 -15.44 7.42
N GLU A 44 23.29 -16.57 7.93
CA GLU A 44 24.13 -17.76 8.10
C GLU A 44 23.56 -18.97 7.34
N GLU A 45 24.19 -19.19 6.18
CA GLU A 45 24.63 -20.49 5.67
C GLU A 45 23.79 -21.26 4.62
N SER A 46 22.77 -20.67 3.98
CA SER A 46 22.34 -21.16 2.65
C SER A 46 21.44 -20.18 1.87
N GLY A 47 21.75 -18.89 1.90
CA GLY A 47 20.99 -17.85 1.20
C GLY A 47 21.31 -17.85 -0.30
N MET A 48 20.28 -17.70 -1.13
CA MET A 48 20.48 -17.26 -2.50
C MET A 48 21.25 -15.94 -2.51
N ASP A 49 22.14 -15.82 -3.46
CA ASP A 49 23.03 -14.68 -3.63
C ASP A 49 22.20 -13.39 -3.77
N ALA A 50 22.66 -12.27 -3.19
CA ALA A 50 22.05 -10.96 -3.42
C ALA A 50 21.99 -10.63 -4.92
N ASP A 51 22.92 -11.22 -5.69
CA ASP A 51 22.92 -11.17 -7.15
C ASP A 51 21.73 -11.90 -7.79
N GLU A 52 21.17 -12.92 -7.15
CA GLU A 52 20.03 -13.68 -7.66
C GLU A 52 18.69 -12.97 -7.40
N ILE A 53 18.50 -12.35 -6.22
CA ILE A 53 17.37 -11.42 -5.98
C ILE A 53 17.42 -10.27 -6.98
N ARG A 54 18.60 -9.68 -7.15
CA ARG A 54 18.82 -8.61 -8.13
C ARG A 54 18.49 -9.07 -9.55
N LYS A 55 18.94 -10.26 -9.95
CA LYS A 55 18.68 -10.82 -11.28
C LYS A 55 17.17 -10.99 -11.50
N ASN A 56 16.46 -11.59 -10.54
CA ASN A 56 15.02 -11.79 -10.63
C ASN A 56 14.26 -10.46 -10.74
N LEU A 57 14.65 -9.44 -9.96
CA LEU A 57 14.08 -8.10 -10.07
C LEU A 57 14.33 -7.48 -11.45
N PHE A 58 15.54 -7.63 -11.99
CA PHE A 58 15.89 -7.09 -13.31
C PHE A 58 15.11 -7.77 -14.43
N GLU A 59 14.92 -9.09 -14.36
CA GLU A 59 14.08 -9.84 -15.29
C GLU A 59 12.63 -9.37 -15.26
N ARG A 60 12.07 -9.09 -14.07
CA ARG A 60 10.72 -8.55 -13.93
C ARG A 60 10.59 -7.10 -14.41
N PHE A 61 11.58 -6.27 -14.14
CA PHE A 61 11.62 -4.92 -14.70
C PHE A 61 11.70 -4.97 -16.22
N GLU A 62 12.45 -5.91 -16.79
CA GLU A 62 12.48 -6.14 -18.23
C GLU A 62 11.14 -6.62 -18.76
N GLU A 63 10.46 -7.53 -18.07
CA GLU A 63 9.13 -8.02 -18.45
C GLU A 63 8.09 -6.90 -18.48
N HIS A 64 8.11 -5.98 -17.52
CA HIS A 64 7.10 -4.92 -17.39
C HIS A 64 7.45 -3.62 -18.10
N PHE A 65 8.74 -3.33 -18.25
CA PHE A 65 9.23 -2.03 -18.72
C PHE A 65 10.33 -2.16 -19.79
N GLY A 66 10.59 -3.34 -20.35
CA GLY A 66 11.64 -3.55 -21.35
C GLY A 66 11.62 -2.56 -22.52
N ASP A 67 10.41 -2.18 -22.94
CA ASP A 67 10.13 -1.23 -24.01
C ASP A 67 9.90 0.22 -23.53
N CYS A 68 10.02 0.48 -22.22
CA CYS A 68 9.77 1.80 -21.64
C CYS A 68 10.72 2.85 -22.20
N SER A 69 10.14 3.96 -22.65
CA SER A 69 10.83 5.10 -23.22
C SER A 69 10.97 6.26 -22.23
N GLN A 70 11.89 7.18 -22.53
CA GLN A 70 12.02 8.42 -21.77
C GLN A 70 10.77 9.30 -21.87
N ALA A 71 9.98 9.18 -22.95
CA ALA A 71 8.73 9.91 -23.11
C ALA A 71 7.69 9.44 -22.10
N GLU A 72 7.51 8.12 -21.95
CA GLU A 72 6.59 7.54 -20.97
C GLU A 72 6.95 7.93 -19.54
N ILE A 73 8.24 7.93 -19.17
CA ILE A 73 8.68 8.40 -17.84
C ILE A 73 8.27 9.88 -17.61
N ARG A 74 8.37 10.74 -18.64
CA ARG A 74 7.94 12.14 -18.52
C ARG A 74 6.43 12.28 -18.37
N GLU A 75 5.66 11.39 -18.98
CA GLU A 75 4.20 11.34 -18.79
C GLU A 75 3.87 10.96 -17.34
N TRP A 76 4.58 9.98 -16.77
CA TRP A 76 4.42 9.61 -15.36
C TRP A 76 4.76 10.77 -14.42
N ASP A 77 5.86 11.48 -14.69
CA ASP A 77 6.26 12.67 -13.94
C ASP A 77 5.17 13.76 -13.99
N ALA A 78 4.57 13.99 -15.17
CA ALA A 78 3.51 14.96 -15.35
C ALA A 78 2.21 14.55 -14.62
N GLU A 79 1.87 13.26 -14.65
CA GLU A 79 0.69 12.70 -13.99
C GLU A 79 0.74 12.94 -12.48
N ILE A 80 1.83 12.57 -11.81
CA ILE A 80 1.96 12.76 -10.36
C ILE A 80 2.06 14.23 -9.95
N MET A 81 2.66 15.07 -10.80
CA MET A 81 2.67 16.51 -10.59
C MET A 81 1.27 17.12 -10.63
N ASP A 82 0.43 16.70 -11.58
CA ASP A 82 -0.95 17.18 -11.67
C ASP A 82 -1.79 16.73 -10.47
N MET A 83 -1.65 15.46 -10.06
CA MET A 83 -2.30 14.94 -8.86
C MET A 83 -1.91 15.75 -7.61
N GLN A 84 -0.61 16.01 -7.40
CA GLN A 84 -0.13 16.81 -6.28
C GLN A 84 -0.68 18.24 -6.33
N LYS A 85 -0.65 18.88 -7.51
CA LYS A 85 -1.16 20.24 -7.70
C LYS A 85 -2.65 20.31 -7.37
N SER A 86 -3.43 19.36 -7.87
CA SER A 86 -4.87 19.25 -7.61
C SER A 86 -5.14 19.09 -6.11
N LEU A 87 -4.48 18.14 -5.44
CA LEU A 87 -4.66 17.88 -4.01
C LEU A 87 -4.26 19.08 -3.14
N LYS A 88 -3.07 19.65 -3.37
CA LYS A 88 -2.58 20.81 -2.60
C LYS A 88 -3.48 22.03 -2.77
N LYS A 89 -3.99 22.25 -4.00
CA LYS A 89 -4.95 23.32 -4.25
C LYS A 89 -6.25 23.09 -3.46
N GLY A 90 -6.82 21.89 -3.54
CA GLY A 90 -8.04 21.57 -2.81
C GLY A 90 -7.89 21.71 -1.30
N TYR A 91 -6.77 21.23 -0.76
CA TYR A 91 -6.42 21.40 0.65
C TYR A 91 -6.30 22.89 1.04
N SER A 92 -5.57 23.69 0.25
CA SER A 92 -5.44 25.13 0.48
C SER A 92 -6.76 25.88 0.36
N ASP A 93 -7.64 25.48 -0.56
CA ASP A 93 -8.94 26.11 -0.75
C ASP A 93 -9.82 25.93 0.50
N VAL A 94 -9.75 24.77 1.16
CA VAL A 94 -10.44 24.56 2.44
C VAL A 94 -9.84 25.41 3.57
N LEU A 95 -8.50 25.44 3.70
CA LEU A 95 -7.84 26.25 4.73
C LEU A 95 -8.16 27.75 4.63
N LYS A 96 -8.37 28.25 3.40
CA LYS A 96 -8.71 29.65 3.12
C LYS A 96 -10.21 29.93 3.21
N GLY A 97 -11.04 28.94 3.50
CA GLY A 97 -12.51 29.07 3.50
C GLY A 97 -13.13 29.27 2.12
N LEU A 98 -12.39 29.00 1.04
CA LEU A 98 -12.91 29.06 -0.34
C LEU A 98 -13.77 27.83 -0.68
N ARG A 99 -13.59 26.75 0.08
CA ARG A 99 -14.35 25.50 0.03
C ARG A 99 -14.56 25.00 1.46
N ASP A 100 -15.64 24.26 1.69
CA ASP A 100 -15.84 23.55 2.96
C ASP A 100 -15.08 22.21 2.98
N ALA A 101 -15.01 21.59 4.16
CA ALA A 101 -14.37 20.29 4.32
C ALA A 101 -15.10 19.15 3.57
N SER A 102 -16.39 19.31 3.28
CA SER A 102 -17.17 18.30 2.54
C SER A 102 -16.71 18.18 1.09
N TYR A 103 -16.33 19.31 0.46
CA TYR A 103 -15.67 19.31 -0.84
C TYR A 103 -14.39 18.45 -0.83
N PHE A 104 -13.55 18.59 0.20
CA PHE A 104 -12.32 17.82 0.29
C PHE A 104 -12.59 16.32 0.42
N ARG A 105 -13.50 15.94 1.32
CA ARG A 105 -13.92 14.54 1.51
C ARG A 105 -14.48 13.96 0.21
N ASP A 106 -15.42 14.63 -0.43
CA ASP A 106 -16.14 14.07 -1.58
C ASP A 106 -15.22 13.96 -2.81
N ARG A 107 -14.34 14.94 -3.00
CA ARG A 107 -13.39 14.94 -4.13
C ARG A 107 -12.18 14.04 -3.88
N TYR A 108 -11.39 14.31 -2.84
CA TYR A 108 -10.07 13.70 -2.69
C TYR A 108 -10.08 12.38 -1.94
N LEU A 109 -11.11 12.11 -1.11
CA LEU A 109 -11.32 10.79 -0.51
C LEU A 109 -12.25 9.94 -1.38
N LEU A 110 -13.51 10.33 -1.55
CA LEU A 110 -14.50 9.43 -2.13
C LEU A 110 -14.33 9.19 -3.64
N LYS A 111 -13.81 10.18 -4.39
CA LYS A 111 -13.69 10.10 -5.85
C LYS A 111 -12.27 9.81 -6.34
N GLU A 112 -11.27 10.47 -5.77
CA GLU A 112 -9.88 10.42 -6.28
C GLU A 112 -8.96 9.48 -5.48
N ASN A 113 -9.41 8.89 -4.37
CA ASN A 113 -8.62 7.93 -3.60
C ASN A 113 -8.84 6.50 -4.12
N TRP A 114 -7.76 5.84 -4.50
CA TRP A 114 -7.82 4.50 -5.07
C TRP A 114 -8.23 3.45 -4.04
N ALA A 115 -7.68 3.52 -2.81
CA ALA A 115 -8.05 2.55 -1.76
C ALA A 115 -9.56 2.58 -1.43
N ILE A 116 -10.20 3.75 -1.50
CA ILE A 116 -11.66 3.86 -1.33
C ILE A 116 -12.41 3.34 -2.56
N SER A 117 -11.90 3.63 -3.76
CA SER A 117 -12.48 3.15 -5.02
C SER A 117 -12.46 1.62 -5.12
N GLU A 118 -11.38 0.99 -4.64
CA GLU A 118 -11.26 -0.47 -4.53
C GLU A 118 -12.30 -1.02 -3.54
N ALA A 119 -12.43 -0.37 -2.38
CA ALA A 119 -13.36 -0.75 -1.32
C ALA A 119 -14.82 -0.32 -1.57
N LYS A 120 -15.18 0.09 -2.80
CA LYS A 120 -16.54 0.59 -3.14
C LYS A 120 -17.68 -0.38 -2.83
N HIS A 121 -17.38 -1.68 -2.79
CA HIS A 121 -18.32 -2.76 -2.50
C HIS A 121 -18.52 -3.00 -0.99
N THR A 122 -17.71 -2.36 -0.14
CA THR A 122 -17.75 -2.49 1.32
C THR A 122 -18.57 -1.36 1.97
N SER A 123 -18.72 -1.41 3.30
CA SER A 123 -19.34 -0.32 4.07
C SER A 123 -18.46 0.94 4.20
N LEU A 124 -17.18 0.89 3.82
CA LEU A 124 -16.20 1.97 4.05
C LEU A 124 -16.60 3.33 3.44
N PRO A 125 -17.02 3.43 2.16
CA PRO A 125 -17.42 4.72 1.59
C PRO A 125 -18.62 5.33 2.33
N ARG A 126 -19.57 4.50 2.77
CA ARG A 126 -20.73 4.94 3.56
C ARG A 126 -20.29 5.45 4.94
N LYS A 127 -19.35 4.75 5.60
CA LYS A 127 -18.79 5.19 6.88
C LYS A 127 -18.07 6.53 6.76
N ILE A 128 -17.31 6.75 5.69
CA ILE A 128 -16.62 8.03 5.41
C ILE A 128 -17.64 9.14 5.13
N LYS A 129 -18.66 8.87 4.29
CA LYS A 129 -19.70 9.85 3.96
C LYS A 129 -20.55 10.25 5.17
N GLY A 130 -20.76 9.33 6.11
CA GLY A 130 -21.51 9.58 7.35
C GLY A 130 -20.71 10.22 8.47
N GLU A 131 -19.40 10.39 8.32
CA GLU A 131 -18.55 11.09 9.29
C GLU A 131 -18.54 12.59 9.01
N ASP A 132 -18.40 13.37 10.08
CA ASP A 132 -18.26 14.82 10.02
C ASP A 132 -17.06 15.21 9.13
N PRO A 133 -17.29 15.95 8.01
CA PRO A 133 -16.23 16.41 7.13
C PRO A 133 -15.16 17.22 7.85
N ASP A 134 -15.53 18.07 8.82
CA ASP A 134 -14.57 18.92 9.53
C ASP A 134 -13.64 18.10 10.41
N LYS A 135 -14.16 17.03 11.03
CA LYS A 135 -13.35 16.06 11.76
C LYS A 135 -12.39 15.28 10.85
N ILE A 136 -12.85 14.84 9.67
CA ILE A 136 -11.98 14.21 8.66
C ILE A 136 -10.87 15.18 8.25
N PHE A 137 -11.24 16.40 7.86
CA PHE A 137 -10.28 17.37 7.38
C PHE A 137 -9.31 17.80 8.47
N GLY A 138 -9.77 17.97 9.71
CA GLY A 138 -8.92 18.25 10.87
C GLY A 138 -7.87 17.16 11.12
N LYS A 139 -8.24 15.88 10.96
CA LYS A 139 -7.30 14.75 11.06
C LYS A 139 -6.28 14.74 9.93
N ILE A 140 -6.71 14.98 8.69
CA ILE A 140 -5.82 15.08 7.54
C ILE A 140 -4.87 16.28 7.68
N LYS A 141 -5.37 17.42 8.17
CA LYS A 141 -4.56 18.60 8.47
C LYS A 141 -3.49 18.29 9.51
N ALA A 142 -3.84 17.66 10.63
CA ALA A 142 -2.88 17.27 11.67
C ALA A 142 -1.78 16.36 11.11
N MET A 143 -2.15 15.38 10.29
CA MET A 143 -1.19 14.50 9.60
C MET A 143 -0.25 15.27 8.65
N VAL A 144 -0.79 16.18 7.85
CA VAL A 144 0.01 17.00 6.92
C VAL A 144 0.97 17.91 7.67
N GLU A 145 0.50 18.57 8.74
CA GLU A 145 1.33 19.44 9.59
C GLU A 145 2.43 18.64 10.32
N ALA A 146 2.11 17.43 10.79
CA ALA A 146 3.09 16.52 11.38
C ALA A 146 4.19 16.14 10.39
N ALA A 147 3.81 15.77 9.15
CA ALA A 147 4.75 15.45 8.08
C ALA A 147 5.62 16.67 7.69
N GLU A 148 5.02 17.86 7.55
CA GLU A 148 5.71 19.11 7.25
C GLU A 148 6.74 19.51 8.30
N SER A 149 6.47 19.21 9.57
CA SER A 149 7.37 19.56 10.68
C SER A 149 8.71 18.81 10.64
N GLY A 150 8.73 17.61 10.05
CA GLY A 150 9.89 16.71 10.04
C GLY A 150 10.31 16.19 11.43
N LYS A 151 9.52 16.42 12.48
CA LYS A 151 9.85 16.05 13.87
C LYS A 151 9.36 14.67 14.28
N MET A 152 8.45 14.09 13.50
CA MET A 152 7.80 12.81 13.77
C MET A 152 8.23 11.77 12.75
N GLY A 153 8.31 10.51 13.19
CA GLY A 153 8.51 9.37 12.29
C GLY A 153 7.29 9.12 11.39
N PRO A 154 7.44 8.39 10.28
CA PRO A 154 6.34 8.14 9.33
C PRO A 154 5.16 7.38 9.96
N ASP A 155 5.41 6.50 10.93
CA ASP A 155 4.37 5.79 11.69
C ASP A 155 3.56 6.74 12.60
N GLU A 156 4.22 7.70 13.24
CA GLU A 156 3.59 8.71 14.09
C GLU A 156 2.76 9.68 13.25
N VAL A 157 3.31 10.15 12.12
CA VAL A 157 2.59 10.96 11.13
C VAL A 157 1.29 10.28 10.69
N LEU A 158 1.34 8.98 10.36
CA LEU A 158 0.12 8.25 10.00
C LEU A 158 -0.90 8.19 11.13
N THR A 159 -0.44 8.08 12.38
CA THR A 159 -1.31 7.99 13.55
C THR A 159 -2.12 9.27 13.74
N GLU A 160 -1.55 10.44 13.46
CA GLU A 160 -2.26 11.73 13.52
C GLU A 160 -3.49 11.77 12.60
N GLY A 161 -3.40 11.14 11.43
CA GLY A 161 -4.47 11.11 10.42
C GLY A 161 -5.55 10.05 10.68
N ARG A 162 -5.34 9.14 11.65
CA ARG A 162 -6.25 8.00 11.84
C ARG A 162 -7.63 8.41 12.33
N ILE A 163 -8.63 7.78 11.73
CA ILE A 163 -9.98 7.66 12.27
C ILE A 163 -10.33 6.17 12.22
N LEU A 164 -10.57 5.59 13.38
CA LEU A 164 -10.87 4.16 13.52
C LEU A 164 -12.02 3.76 12.58
N GLU A 165 -11.82 2.66 11.85
CA GLU A 165 -12.73 2.11 10.82
C GLU A 165 -13.05 3.01 9.62
N LYS A 166 -12.41 4.18 9.47
CA LYS A 166 -12.69 5.12 8.37
C LYS A 166 -11.46 5.52 7.59
N LEU A 167 -10.42 6.00 8.26
CA LEU A 167 -9.16 6.41 7.63
C LEU A 167 -8.06 5.41 8.02
N GLY A 168 -7.93 4.38 7.17
CA GLY A 168 -6.91 3.34 7.28
C GLY A 168 -5.56 3.75 6.67
N PRO A 169 -4.51 2.90 6.78
CA PRO A 169 -3.18 3.23 6.27
C PRO A 169 -3.20 3.41 4.75
N SER A 170 -3.93 2.58 4.01
CA SER A 170 -4.02 2.68 2.54
C SER A 170 -4.54 4.03 2.06
N ILE A 171 -5.53 4.60 2.75
CA ILE A 171 -6.09 5.91 2.41
C ILE A 171 -5.08 7.02 2.74
N LEU A 172 -4.54 6.97 3.95
CA LEU A 172 -3.67 8.02 4.48
C LEU A 172 -2.32 8.09 3.76
N THR A 173 -1.71 6.93 3.49
CA THR A 173 -0.45 6.85 2.74
C THR A 173 -0.62 7.33 1.30
N GLU A 174 -1.77 7.10 0.66
CA GLU A 174 -2.06 7.63 -0.68
C GLU A 174 -2.18 9.16 -0.67
N LEU A 175 -2.86 9.73 0.33
CA LEU A 175 -2.92 11.19 0.50
C LEU A 175 -1.54 11.78 0.78
N LEU A 176 -0.77 11.19 1.70
CA LEU A 176 0.59 11.61 2.00
C LEU A 176 1.49 11.52 0.77
N HIS A 177 1.40 10.45 -0.01
CA HIS A 177 2.15 10.31 -1.25
C HIS A 177 1.82 11.44 -2.23
N LYS A 178 0.54 11.68 -2.51
CA LYS A 178 0.11 12.75 -3.40
C LYS A 178 0.53 14.14 -2.88
N TYR A 179 0.60 14.34 -1.57
CA TYR A 179 1.01 15.63 -0.98
C TYR A 179 2.54 15.80 -0.90
N PHE A 180 3.26 14.74 -0.56
CA PHE A 180 4.71 14.66 -0.30
C PHE A 180 5.34 13.51 -1.11
N ILE A 181 5.32 13.64 -2.43
CA ILE A 181 5.64 12.56 -3.40
C ILE A 181 6.96 11.82 -3.12
N SER A 182 7.97 12.52 -2.60
CA SER A 182 9.30 11.96 -2.39
C SER A 182 9.45 11.14 -1.10
N GLY A 183 8.56 11.31 -0.12
CA GLY A 183 8.77 10.84 1.26
C GLY A 183 7.88 9.67 1.69
N TYR A 184 6.74 9.49 1.03
CA TYR A 184 5.71 8.57 1.51
C TYR A 184 5.22 7.67 0.36
N PRO A 185 5.61 6.39 0.32
CA PRO A 185 5.08 5.42 -0.64
C PRO A 185 3.65 5.02 -0.29
N ILE A 186 2.84 4.71 -1.29
CA ILE A 186 1.47 4.23 -1.10
C ILE A 186 1.53 2.82 -0.53
N LYS A 187 0.88 2.59 0.62
CA LYS A 187 0.80 1.28 1.27
C LYS A 187 -0.63 0.73 1.18
N ASN A 188 -0.93 0.04 0.08
CA ASN A 188 -2.24 -0.54 -0.20
C ASN A 188 -2.11 -2.00 -0.64
N LYS A 189 -3.23 -2.63 -1.05
CA LYS A 189 -3.23 -4.03 -1.49
C LYS A 189 -2.23 -4.29 -2.62
N ARG A 190 -2.23 -3.43 -3.66
CA ARG A 190 -1.33 -3.54 -4.80
C ARG A 190 0.13 -3.49 -4.36
N SER A 191 0.51 -2.49 -3.56
CA SER A 191 1.89 -2.35 -3.12
C SER A 191 2.32 -3.45 -2.15
N SER A 192 1.38 -4.01 -1.36
CA SER A 192 1.67 -5.17 -0.50
C SER A 192 2.01 -6.41 -1.32
N TRP A 193 1.20 -6.72 -2.32
CA TRP A 193 1.46 -7.84 -3.24
C TRP A 193 2.71 -7.60 -4.07
N GLY A 194 2.85 -6.41 -4.65
CA GLY A 194 4.05 -6.02 -5.40
C GLY A 194 5.30 -6.18 -4.56
N LEU A 195 5.33 -5.62 -3.35
CA LEU A 195 6.49 -5.72 -2.47
C LEU A 195 6.82 -7.17 -2.11
N MET A 196 5.81 -7.97 -1.72
CA MET A 196 6.03 -9.38 -1.40
C MET A 196 6.61 -10.15 -2.57
N LEU A 197 6.11 -9.92 -3.78
CA LEU A 197 6.58 -10.61 -4.97
C LEU A 197 7.97 -10.13 -5.36
N SER A 198 8.29 -8.85 -5.22
CA SER A 198 9.58 -8.26 -5.57
C SER A 198 10.70 -8.64 -4.61
N MET A 199 10.41 -8.61 -3.30
CA MET A 199 11.36 -8.94 -2.24
C MET A 199 11.27 -10.39 -1.81
N ASP A 200 10.40 -11.18 -2.44
CA ASP A 200 10.26 -12.59 -2.15
C ASP A 200 9.97 -12.91 -0.66
N MET A 201 9.19 -12.04 -0.05
CA MET A 201 8.87 -12.14 1.36
C MET A 201 7.98 -13.35 1.61
N THR A 202 8.41 -14.22 2.51
CA THR A 202 7.55 -15.29 3.03
C THR A 202 6.48 -14.68 3.94
N GLY A 203 5.20 -14.94 3.69
CA GLY A 203 4.12 -14.41 4.51
C GLY A 203 2.81 -14.29 3.74
N VAL A 204 1.84 -13.57 4.32
CA VAL A 204 0.60 -13.18 3.62
C VAL A 204 0.57 -11.66 3.41
N PRO A 205 -0.05 -11.16 2.32
CA PRO A 205 -0.06 -9.74 1.98
C PRO A 205 -0.73 -8.84 3.01
N GLU A 206 -1.63 -9.40 3.82
CA GLU A 206 -2.24 -8.73 4.97
C GLU A 206 -1.23 -8.40 6.06
N ASP A 207 -0.15 -9.18 6.20
CA ASP A 207 0.91 -8.87 7.16
C ASP A 207 1.66 -7.63 6.72
N VAL A 208 1.98 -7.54 5.42
CA VAL A 208 2.54 -6.29 4.87
C VAL A 208 1.54 -5.16 5.05
N LEU A 209 0.26 -5.34 4.73
CA LEU A 209 -0.73 -4.26 4.79
C LEU A 209 -1.01 -3.77 6.22
N SER A 210 -1.19 -4.71 7.16
CA SER A 210 -1.82 -4.46 8.46
C SER A 210 -0.84 -4.53 9.64
N HIS A 211 0.22 -5.33 9.55
CA HIS A 211 1.12 -5.62 10.67
C HIS A 211 2.50 -4.97 10.51
N MET A 212 3.00 -4.83 9.29
CA MET A 212 4.29 -4.19 9.03
C MET A 212 4.24 -2.68 9.39
N PRO A 213 5.17 -2.18 10.22
CA PRO A 213 5.36 -0.75 10.42
C PRO A 213 5.57 -0.01 9.10
N TYR A 214 5.06 1.21 8.99
CA TYR A 214 5.17 1.99 7.77
C TYR A 214 6.61 2.43 7.49
N SER A 215 7.40 2.74 8.52
CA SER A 215 8.85 2.96 8.40
C SER A 215 9.58 1.76 7.77
N GLN A 216 9.22 0.54 8.17
CA GLN A 216 9.79 -0.67 7.58
C GLN A 216 9.36 -0.83 6.12
N PHE A 217 8.09 -0.61 5.81
CA PHE A 217 7.60 -0.61 4.43
C PHE A 217 8.34 0.40 3.54
N ILE A 218 8.59 1.62 4.03
CA ILE A 218 9.39 2.64 3.35
C ILE A 218 10.79 2.14 3.03
N SER A 219 11.43 1.48 3.99
CA SER A 219 12.80 0.96 3.83
C SER A 219 12.87 -0.09 2.71
N TYR A 220 11.90 -1.00 2.65
CA TYR A 220 11.83 -1.97 1.55
C TYR A 220 11.53 -1.32 0.19
N CYS A 221 10.64 -0.31 0.15
CA CYS A 221 10.43 0.45 -1.08
C CYS A 221 11.73 1.13 -1.55
N ASP A 222 12.52 1.71 -0.65
CA ASP A 222 13.80 2.32 -1.00
C ASP A 222 14.79 1.31 -1.59
N GLU A 223 14.81 0.09 -1.08
CA GLU A 223 15.62 -1.00 -1.62
C GLU A 223 15.18 -1.38 -3.04
N VAL A 224 13.89 -1.66 -3.25
CA VAL A 224 13.34 -1.96 -4.59
C VAL A 224 13.62 -0.81 -5.56
N TYR A 225 13.50 0.44 -5.12
CA TYR A 225 13.80 1.60 -5.95
C TYR A 225 15.27 1.68 -6.34
N ALA A 226 16.20 1.35 -5.44
CA ALA A 226 17.61 1.32 -5.77
C ALA A 226 17.91 0.33 -6.90
N HIS A 227 17.25 -0.84 -6.92
CA HIS A 227 17.34 -1.79 -8.01
C HIS A 227 16.68 -1.28 -9.30
N PHE A 228 15.47 -0.73 -9.21
CA PHE A 228 14.76 -0.15 -10.35
C PHE A 228 15.57 0.96 -11.03
N LYS A 229 16.15 1.87 -10.23
CA LYS A 229 17.00 2.96 -10.72
C LYS A 229 18.27 2.44 -11.42
N LYS A 230 18.90 1.39 -10.89
CA LYS A 230 20.06 0.74 -11.54
C LYS A 230 19.67 0.15 -12.89
N TRP A 231 18.54 -0.55 -12.97
CA TRP A 231 18.03 -1.11 -14.22
C TRP A 231 17.72 0.00 -15.26
N CYS A 232 16.99 1.06 -14.88
CA CYS A 232 16.73 2.20 -15.75
C CYS A 232 18.01 2.88 -16.25
N THR A 233 19.00 3.04 -15.37
CA THR A 233 20.30 3.64 -15.73
C THR A 233 21.02 2.78 -16.78
N GLY A 234 20.98 1.45 -16.66
CA GLY A 234 21.51 0.52 -17.66
C GLY A 234 20.84 0.68 -19.03
N LYS A 235 19.55 1.01 -19.04
CA LYS A 235 18.75 1.33 -20.25
C LYS A 235 18.91 2.78 -20.73
N LYS A 236 19.77 3.59 -20.08
CA LYS A 236 19.96 5.03 -20.35
C LYS A 236 18.69 5.88 -20.12
N LEU A 237 17.75 5.39 -19.32
CA LEU A 237 16.56 6.11 -18.88
C LEU A 237 16.91 6.98 -17.67
N LYS A 238 16.39 8.22 -17.66
CA LYS A 238 16.59 9.17 -16.56
C LYS A 238 15.33 9.24 -15.72
N LEU A 239 15.50 8.95 -14.43
CA LEU A 239 14.47 9.09 -13.40
C LEU A 239 14.68 10.38 -12.61
N ASN A 240 13.58 10.97 -12.14
CA ASN A 240 13.61 12.05 -11.16
C ASN A 240 13.39 11.46 -9.76
N ASP A 241 14.42 11.49 -8.91
CA ASP A 241 14.37 10.90 -7.56
C ASP A 241 13.24 11.47 -6.69
N ARG A 242 12.74 12.68 -7.01
CA ARG A 242 11.54 13.25 -6.35
C ARG A 242 10.31 12.34 -6.49
N PHE A 243 10.23 11.56 -7.55
CA PHE A 243 9.08 10.72 -7.89
C PHE A 243 9.36 9.22 -7.66
N LYS A 244 10.41 8.88 -6.91
CA LYS A 244 10.85 7.49 -6.69
C LYS A 244 9.72 6.52 -6.35
N TYR A 245 8.86 6.88 -5.40
CA TYR A 245 7.77 6.01 -4.96
C TYR A 245 6.61 5.95 -5.95
N TYR A 246 6.47 6.95 -6.83
CA TYR A 246 5.48 6.90 -7.89
C TYR A 246 5.92 5.93 -9.01
N TYR A 247 7.21 5.86 -9.32
CA TYR A 247 7.72 4.83 -10.22
C TYR A 247 7.53 3.42 -9.67
N LEU A 248 7.76 3.22 -8.37
CA LEU A 248 7.44 1.94 -7.72
C LEU A 248 5.96 1.63 -7.74
N ASP A 249 5.11 2.65 -7.57
CA ASP A 249 3.66 2.48 -7.63
C ASP A 249 3.20 1.94 -8.99
N ARG A 250 3.81 2.43 -10.08
CA ARG A 250 3.62 1.90 -11.45
C ARG A 250 4.13 0.47 -11.57
N TYR A 251 5.31 0.18 -11.06
CA TYR A 251 5.86 -1.17 -11.07
C TYR A 251 4.96 -2.16 -10.32
N TYR A 252 4.55 -1.84 -9.10
CA TYR A 252 3.64 -2.68 -8.32
C TYR A 252 2.29 -2.83 -9.00
N GLN A 253 1.86 -1.87 -9.84
CA GLN A 253 0.65 -2.01 -10.66
C GLN A 253 0.82 -3.08 -11.71
N CYS A 254 1.90 -3.01 -12.48
CA CYS A 254 2.21 -4.00 -13.50
C CYS A 254 2.31 -5.40 -12.89
N GLU A 255 3.05 -5.56 -11.78
CA GLU A 255 3.16 -6.84 -11.06
C GLU A 255 1.79 -7.36 -10.61
N TYR A 256 0.99 -6.50 -9.98
CA TYR A 256 -0.34 -6.85 -9.47
C TYR A 256 -1.30 -7.26 -10.59
N GLU A 257 -1.19 -6.66 -11.78
CA GLU A 257 -2.04 -6.91 -12.93
C GLU A 257 -1.59 -8.12 -13.78
N THR A 258 -0.42 -8.71 -13.51
CA THR A 258 0.05 -9.91 -14.23
C THR A 258 -0.92 -11.09 -14.11
N PRO A 259 -1.06 -11.93 -15.15
CA PRO A 259 -1.85 -13.16 -15.06
C PRO A 259 -1.44 -14.04 -13.87
N ARG A 260 -0.13 -14.14 -13.62
CA ARG A 260 0.43 -14.85 -12.47
C ARG A 260 -0.10 -14.29 -11.14
N CYS A 261 -0.03 -12.98 -10.92
CA CYS A 261 -0.55 -12.38 -9.68
C CYS A 261 -2.07 -12.53 -9.59
N GLN A 262 -2.80 -12.37 -10.69
CA GLN A 262 -4.26 -12.55 -10.72
C GLN A 262 -4.68 -13.99 -10.41
N GLU A 263 -3.94 -14.99 -10.86
CA GLU A 263 -4.15 -16.39 -10.45
C GLU A 263 -3.89 -16.59 -8.96
N LEU A 264 -2.77 -16.06 -8.43
CA LEU A 264 -2.47 -16.11 -7.01
C LEU A 264 -3.58 -15.45 -6.15
N LEU A 265 -4.09 -14.30 -6.59
CA LEU A 265 -5.20 -13.60 -5.95
C LEU A 265 -6.48 -14.45 -5.95
N LYS A 266 -6.81 -15.10 -7.08
CA LYS A 266 -7.97 -16.00 -7.16
C LYS A 266 -7.83 -17.14 -6.17
N PHE A 267 -6.69 -17.81 -6.09
CA PHE A 267 -6.48 -18.88 -5.09
C PHE A 267 -6.62 -18.34 -3.67
N TYR A 268 -5.97 -17.21 -3.39
CA TYR A 268 -5.98 -16.59 -2.07
C TYR A 268 -7.39 -16.21 -1.58
N TYR A 269 -8.22 -15.67 -2.47
CA TYR A 269 -9.57 -15.22 -2.13
C TYR A 269 -10.66 -16.29 -2.34
N ASN A 270 -10.47 -17.30 -3.20
CA ASN A 270 -11.43 -18.39 -3.38
C ASN A 270 -11.44 -19.38 -2.19
N ASP A 271 -10.31 -19.56 -1.49
CA ASP A 271 -10.27 -20.31 -0.21
C ASP A 271 -10.72 -19.43 0.99
N ARG A 272 -11.08 -18.16 0.76
CA ARG A 272 -11.71 -17.22 1.71
C ARG A 272 -13.09 -16.77 1.25
N GLU A 273 -13.91 -17.69 0.73
CA GLU A 273 -15.35 -17.40 0.65
C GLU A 273 -15.83 -16.94 2.04
N TYR A 274 -16.47 -15.77 2.07
CA TYR A 274 -16.84 -14.98 3.26
C TYR A 274 -15.69 -14.21 3.92
N TYR A 275 -15.56 -12.92 3.62
CA TYR A 275 -15.47 -11.79 4.57
C TYR A 275 -15.28 -10.49 3.77
N TYR A 276 -16.37 -9.97 3.20
CA TYR A 276 -16.54 -8.54 2.90
C TYR A 276 -17.84 -8.06 3.54
#